data_AF-A0A8S2UEK7-F1
#
_entry.id   AF-A0A8S2UEK7-F1
#
_cell.length_a   1.000
_cell.length_b   1.000
_cell.length_c   1.000
_cell.angle_alpha   90.00
_cell.angle_beta   90.00
_cell.angle_gamma   90.00
#
_symmetry.space_group_name_H-M   'P 1'
#
loop_
_entity.id
_entity.type
_entity.pdbx_description
1 polymer ?
#
loop_
_entity_poly.entity_id
_entity_poly.type
_entity_poly.pdbx_seq_one_letter_code
_entity_poly.pdbx_strand_id
1 'polypeptide(L)' 'MVQNNLTAKNVRERGDELSFPSSVVEFMQGQLGQPHGGFPEPLRTQILKGKKKIDGRPGADSKSLDFDKIEEELKNKF' A
#
# COMPACT_ATOMS: atom_id res chain seq x y z
N MET A 1 -13.92 8.28 -6.24
CA MET A 1 -14.14 9.75 -6.17
C MET A 1 -15.53 10.11 -6.69
N VAL A 2 -15.91 9.66 -7.89
CA VAL A 2 -17.26 9.88 -8.47
C VAL A 2 -18.38 9.31 -7.60
N GLN A 3 -18.27 8.06 -7.14
CA GLN A 3 -19.29 7.42 -6.29
C GLN A 3 -19.60 8.20 -5.00
N ASN A 4 -18.59 8.87 -4.43
CA ASN A 4 -18.72 9.65 -3.19
C ASN A 4 -18.82 11.16 -3.46
N ASN A 5 -19.02 11.59 -4.72
CA ASN A 5 -19.04 13.00 -5.16
C ASN A 5 -17.85 13.83 -4.61
N LEU A 6 -16.67 13.21 -4.53
CA LEU A 6 -15.46 13.84 -4.00
C LEU A 6 -14.69 14.57 -5.09
N THR A 7 -14.40 15.85 -4.86
CA THR A 7 -13.48 16.63 -5.70
C THR A 7 -12.03 16.42 -5.25
N ALA A 8 -11.07 16.74 -6.11
CA ALA A 8 -9.65 16.67 -5.77
C ALA A 8 -9.29 17.57 -4.57
N LYS A 9 -9.95 18.72 -4.42
CA LYS A 9 -9.77 19.62 -3.27
C LYS A 9 -10.25 18.95 -1.98
N ASN A 10 -11.44 18.36 -1.99
CA ASN A 10 -12.01 17.69 -0.83
C ASN A 10 -11.14 16.51 -0.35
N VAL A 11 -10.52 15.77 -1.28
CA VAL A 11 -9.62 14.66 -0.93
C VAL A 11 -8.34 15.15 -0.26
N ARG A 12 -7.80 16.31 -0.65
CA ARG A 12 -6.62 16.90 0.01
C ARG A 12 -6.94 17.49 1.38
N GLU A 13 -8.11 18.09 1.53
CA GLU A 13 -8.52 18.73 2.78
C GLU A 13 -9.00 17.73 3.83
N ARG A 14 -9.67 16.65 3.40
CA ARG A 14 -10.31 15.66 4.30
C ARG A 14 -9.74 14.25 4.15
N GLY A 15 -8.50 14.13 3.71
CA GLY A 15 -7.86 12.83 3.45
C GLY A 15 -7.71 11.95 4.69
N ASP A 16 -7.69 12.56 5.88
CA ASP A 16 -7.63 11.89 7.18
C ASP A 16 -8.98 11.26 7.59
N GLU A 17 -10.10 11.90 7.24
CA GLU A 17 -11.44 11.39 7.52
C GLU A 17 -11.88 10.29 6.53
N LEU A 18 -11.40 10.37 5.28
CA LEU A 18 -11.83 9.48 4.21
C LEU A 18 -11.23 8.07 4.34
N SER A 19 -12.03 7.06 3.98
CA SER A 19 -11.56 5.68 3.84
C SER A 19 -11.19 5.42 2.39
N PHE A 20 -9.93 5.08 2.14
CA PHE A 20 -9.43 4.75 0.82
C PHE A 20 -9.45 3.23 0.57
N PRO A 21 -9.61 2.79 -0.69
CA PRO A 21 -9.43 1.39 -1.06
C PRO A 21 -8.05 0.87 -0.63
N SER A 22 -7.95 -0.41 -0.30
CA SER A 22 -6.71 -1.05 0.16
C SER A 22 -5.54 -0.84 -0.82
N SER A 23 -5.80 -0.97 -2.12
CA SER A 23 -4.78 -0.77 -3.16
C SER A 23 -4.16 0.63 -3.16
N VAL A 24 -4.95 1.67 -2.88
CA VAL A 24 -4.45 3.05 -2.80
C VAL A 24 -3.61 3.23 -1.54
N VAL A 25 -4.02 2.61 -0.43
CA VAL A 25 -3.25 2.63 0.81
C VAL A 25 -1.91 1.90 0.62
N GLU A 26 -1.91 0.71 0.01
CA GLU A 26 -0.71 -0.07 -0.31
C GLU A 26 0.25 0.68 -1.24
N PHE A 27 -0.28 1.36 -2.26
CA PHE A 27 0.51 2.25 -3.11
C PHE A 27 1.16 3.37 -2.30
N MET A 28 0.39 4.09 -1.48
CA MET A 28 0.91 5.19 -0.65
C MET A 28 1.86 4.70 0.46
N GLN A 29 1.75 3.43 0.86
CA GLN A 29 2.72 2.79 1.76
C GLN A 29 4.07 2.59 1.07
N GLY A 30 4.08 2.41 -0.25
CA GLY A 30 5.28 2.05 -1.01
C GLY A 30 5.39 0.56 -1.31
N GLN A 31 4.33 -0.24 -1.12
CA GLN A 31 4.33 -1.69 -1.42
C GLN A 31 4.57 -1.99 -2.92
N LEU A 32 4.24 -1.03 -3.79
CA LEU A 32 4.47 -1.12 -5.23
C LEU A 32 5.81 -0.48 -5.65
N GLY A 33 6.61 -0.01 -4.69
CA GLY A 33 7.81 0.80 -4.90
C GLY A 33 7.55 2.30 -4.77
N GLN A 34 8.56 3.09 -5.12
CA GLN A 34 8.52 4.54 -5.02
C GLN A 34 8.33 5.19 -6.39
N PRO A 35 7.34 6.07 -6.57
CA PRO A 35 7.16 6.83 -7.80
C PRO A 35 8.27 7.89 -7.96
N HIS A 36 8.54 8.27 -9.21
CA HIS A 36 9.46 9.36 -9.51
C HIS A 36 8.98 10.68 -8.87
N GLY A 37 9.85 11.36 -8.13
CA GLY A 37 9.49 12.58 -7.38
C GLY A 37 8.83 12.33 -6.02
N GLY A 38 8.68 11.06 -5.62
CA GLY A 38 8.14 10.69 -4.32
C GLY A 38 6.62 10.86 -4.21
N PHE A 39 6.12 10.77 -2.97
CA PHE A 39 4.69 10.89 -2.69
C PHE A 39 4.36 12.30 -2.20
N PRO A 40 3.19 12.86 -2.57
CA PRO A 40 2.78 14.18 -2.12
C PRO A 40 2.43 14.16 -0.63
N GLU A 41 3.16 14.95 0.17
CA GLU A 41 2.80 15.26 1.56
C GLU A 41 2.00 16.59 1.60
N PRO A 42 1.03 16.76 2.51
CA PRO A 42 0.67 15.87 3.63
C PRO A 42 -0.30 14.73 3.26
N LEU A 43 -0.70 14.63 1.98
CA LEU A 43 -1.72 13.67 1.53
C LEU A 43 -1.34 12.22 1.83
N ARG A 44 -0.08 11.84 1.60
CA ARG A 44 0.41 10.48 1.93
C ARG A 44 0.21 10.19 3.40
N THR A 45 0.62 11.09 4.30
CA THR A 45 0.47 10.91 5.74
C THR A 45 -1.00 10.80 6.17
N GLN A 46 -1.89 11.60 5.58
CA GLN A 46 -3.34 11.52 5.82
C GLN A 46 -3.93 10.17 5.39
N ILE A 47 -3.59 9.69 4.19
CA ILE A 47 -4.07 8.39 3.68
C ILE A 47 -3.56 7.22 4.53
N LEU A 48 -2.31 7.30 5.01
CA LEU A 48 -1.70 6.23 5.77
C LEU A 48 -2.22 6.12 7.20
N LYS A 49 -2.73 7.20 7.80
CA LYS A 49 -3.26 7.21 9.19
C LYS A 49 -2.34 6.50 10.20
N GLY A 50 -1.02 6.74 10.07
CA GLY A 50 -0.01 6.11 10.93
C GLY A 50 0.46 4.72 10.51
N LYS A 51 0.00 4.17 9.38
CA LYS A 51 0.54 2.92 8.81
C LYS A 51 2.01 3.07 8.40
N LYS A 52 2.77 1.96 8.47
CA LYS A 52 4.19 1.91 8.13
C LYS A 52 4.45 2.38 6.69
N LYS A 53 5.41 3.30 6.54
CA LYS A 53 5.99 3.71 5.25
C LYS A 53 7.11 2.72 4.89
N ILE A 54 7.12 2.27 3.64
CA ILE A 54 8.21 1.49 3.06
C ILE A 54 8.98 2.44 2.16
N ASP A 55 10.29 2.47 2.36
CA ASP A 55 11.21 3.20 1.52
C ASP A 55 12.13 2.21 0.80
N GLY A 56 12.34 2.42 -0.50
CA GLY A 56 13.12 1.52 -1.35
C GLY A 56 12.32 0.33 -1.92
N ARG A 57 13.00 -0.80 -2.12
CA ARG A 57 12.47 -1.99 -2.81
C ARG A 57 11.72 -2.90 -1.83
N PRO A 58 10.39 -3.07 -1.95
CA PRO A 58 9.60 -3.85 -0.99
C PRO A 58 10.04 -5.31 -0.86
N GLY A 59 10.42 -5.92 -1.99
CA GLY A 59 10.91 -7.30 -2.02
C GLY A 59 12.28 -7.52 -1.38
N ALA A 60 12.99 -6.48 -0.95
CA ALA A 60 14.26 -6.64 -0.24
C ALA A 60 14.07 -7.16 1.19
N ASP A 61 12.95 -6.82 1.83
CA ASP A 61 12.60 -7.26 3.19
C ASP A 61 11.79 -8.57 3.20
N SER A 62 11.47 -9.12 2.03
CA SER A 62 10.71 -10.36 1.91
C SER A 62 11.53 -11.54 2.43
N LYS A 63 10.92 -12.38 3.28
CA LYS A 63 11.53 -13.62 3.74
C LYS A 63 11.78 -14.54 2.56
N SER A 64 12.92 -15.22 2.57
CA SER A 64 13.17 -16.31 1.64
C SER A 64 12.10 -17.38 1.81
N LEU A 65 11.66 -17.95 0.69
CA LEU A 65 10.73 -19.07 0.67
C LEU A 65 11.53 -20.37 0.57
N ASP A 66 11.07 -21.39 1.29
CA ASP A 66 11.60 -22.75 1.22
C ASP A 66 10.73 -23.54 0.22
N PHE A 67 11.28 -23.79 -0.96
CA PHE A 67 10.55 -24.44 -2.05
C PHE A 67 10.27 -25.91 -1.77
N ASP A 68 11.18 -26.61 -1.08
CA ASP A 68 11.01 -28.04 -0.77
C ASP A 68 9.85 -28.22 0.21
N LYS A 69 9.78 -27.36 1.24
CA LYS A 69 8.67 -27.38 2.19
C LYS A 69 7.34 -27.04 1.52
N ILE A 70 7.32 -26.06 0.62
CA ILE A 70 6.10 -25.67 -0.10
C ILE A 70 5.61 -26.81 -1.00
N GLU A 71 6.52 -27.54 -1.64
CA GLU A 71 6.19 -28.70 -2.46
C GLU A 71 5.54 -29.82 -1.63
N GLU A 72 6.11 -30.16 -0.48
CA GLU A 72 5.54 -31.16 0.44
C GLU A 72 4.15 -30.73 0.96
N GLU A 73 3.99 -29.46 1.35
CA GLU A 73 2.70 -28.92 1.80
C GLU A 73 1.63 -28.99 0.69
N LEU A 74 1.99 -28.70 -0.56
CA LEU A 74 1.06 -28.79 -1.69
C LEU A 74 0.66 -30.22 -2.01
N LYS A 75 1.61 -31.17 -2.02
CA LYS A 75 1.34 -32.61 -2.26
C LYS A 75 0.49 -33.25 -1.16
N ASN A 76 0.60 -32.79 0.08
CA ASN A 76 -0.21 -33.31 1.18
C ASN A 76 -1.63 -32.74 1.19
N LYS A 77 -1.84 -31.57 0.56
CA LYS A 77 -3.12 -30.85 0.58
C LYS A 77 -4.03 -31.22 -0.58
N PHE A 78 -3.49 -31.69 -1.70
CA PHE A 78 -4.22 -32.04 -2.94
C PHE A 78 -3.83 -33.43 -3.42
#